data_AF-A0A838J9Y5-F1
#
_entry.id   AF-A0A838J9Y5-F1
#
_cell.length_a   1.000
_cell.length_b   1.000
_cell.length_c   1.000
_cell.angle_alpha   90.00
_cell.angle_beta   90.00
_cell.angle_gamma   90.00
#
_symmetry.space_group_name_H-M   'P 1'
#
loop_
_entity.id
_entity.type
_entity.pdbx_description
1 polymer ?
#
loop_
_entity_poly.entity_id
_entity_poly.type
_entity_poly.pdbx_seq_one_letter_code
_entity_poly.pdbx_strand_id
1 'polypeptide(L)'
;MAIYETQQTGWNLFARILQEILATRDLGLGHLDDRVSIHPEKVRRLQRSLKVPKSFPVLNSDELAQVITVFHLSRREKMRLRAAVLATSVEATLMDRINQDDALRAAEQILPIIEQALEVHEDDLIGMGAIKGGEPLLEESEIDRKLGSALSTIDQATLALHLSNNAASQMERVERAQQARDNFTSALNQLNEADLDLKQGAAWRVWHDEARNGIVAAQNRLDALGV
;
A
#
# COMPACT_ATOMS: atom_id res chain seq x y z
N MET A 1 -5.20 -14.37 37.14
CA MET A 1 -4.76 -13.18 36.37
C MET A 1 -4.03 -13.71 35.16
N ALA A 2 -4.74 -13.90 34.04
CA ALA A 2 -4.13 -14.33 32.79
C ALA A 2 -3.55 -13.09 32.11
N ILE A 3 -2.24 -13.06 31.97
CA ILE A 3 -1.53 -12.09 31.15
C ILE A 3 -1.92 -12.44 29.71
N TYR A 4 -2.81 -11.66 29.12
CA TYR A 4 -3.00 -11.71 27.67
C TYR A 4 -1.74 -11.08 27.05
N GLU A 5 -0.74 -11.91 26.77
CA GLU A 5 0.22 -11.62 25.71
C GLU A 5 -0.59 -11.53 24.41
N THR A 6 -1.07 -10.33 24.07
CA THR A 6 -1.51 -10.04 22.71
C THR A 6 -0.29 -10.20 21.82
N GLN A 7 -0.18 -11.35 21.18
CA GLN A 7 0.90 -11.74 20.27
C GLN A 7 1.15 -10.63 19.23
N GLN A 8 2.20 -9.83 19.48
CA GLN A 8 2.86 -9.01 18.48
C GLN A 8 3.54 -9.95 17.47
N THR A 9 2.90 -10.33 16.38
CA THR A 9 3.62 -11.14 15.38
C THR A 9 3.15 -10.82 13.96
N GLY A 10 3.34 -9.56 13.53
CA GLY A 10 3.08 -9.16 12.16
C GLY A 10 4.00 -8.02 11.73
N TRP A 11 4.79 -8.22 10.66
CA TRP A 11 5.48 -7.14 9.95
C TRP A 11 4.47 -6.34 9.11
N ASN A 12 4.89 -5.19 8.58
CA ASN A 12 4.02 -4.29 7.79
C ASN A 12 2.82 -3.80 8.60
N LEU A 13 3.02 -2.66 9.25
CA LEU A 13 2.04 -2.06 10.14
C LEU A 13 0.69 -1.79 9.47
N PHE A 14 0.69 -1.37 8.21
CA PHE A 14 -0.52 -1.19 7.39
C PHE A 14 -1.33 -2.47 7.27
N ALA A 15 -0.72 -3.58 6.84
CA ALA A 15 -1.43 -4.85 6.67
C ALA A 15 -2.03 -5.34 7.98
N ARG A 16 -1.30 -5.16 9.09
CA ARG A 16 -1.75 -5.53 10.43
C ARG A 16 -2.96 -4.71 10.88
N ILE A 17 -2.88 -3.38 10.76
CA ILE A 17 -3.98 -2.48 11.12
C ILE A 17 -5.21 -2.73 10.25
N LEU A 18 -5.03 -2.97 8.95
CA LEU A 18 -6.13 -3.35 8.06
C LEU A 18 -6.78 -4.67 8.52
N GLN A 19 -5.98 -5.68 8.87
CA GLN A 19 -6.50 -6.95 9.39
C GLN A 19 -7.27 -6.76 10.70
N GLU A 20 -6.75 -5.96 11.63
CA GLU A 20 -7.44 -5.64 12.89
C GLU A 20 -8.80 -4.96 12.65
N ILE A 21 -8.84 -3.96 11.76
CA ILE A 21 -10.07 -3.24 11.41
C ILE A 21 -11.11 -4.17 10.77
N LEU A 22 -10.68 -5.08 9.90
CA LEU A 22 -11.58 -6.07 9.29
C LEU A 22 -12.06 -7.10 10.31
N ALA A 23 -11.19 -7.52 11.23
CA ALA A 23 -11.51 -8.52 12.24
C ALA A 23 -12.62 -8.06 13.21
N THR A 24 -12.78 -6.75 13.44
CA THR A 24 -13.91 -6.22 14.25
C THR A 24 -15.28 -6.48 13.63
N ARG A 25 -15.32 -6.90 12.35
CA ARG A 25 -16.52 -7.22 11.57
C ARG A 25 -16.57 -8.69 11.16
N ASP A 26 -15.78 -9.56 11.80
CA ASP A 26 -15.60 -10.97 11.43
C ASP A 26 -15.10 -11.18 9.99
N LEU A 27 -14.31 -10.22 9.48
CA LEU A 27 -13.69 -10.27 8.16
C LEU A 27 -12.17 -10.44 8.28
N GLY A 28 -11.55 -10.85 7.18
CA GLY A 28 -10.10 -10.97 7.04
C GLY A 28 -9.61 -10.39 5.72
N LEU A 29 -8.28 -10.30 5.55
CA LEU A 29 -7.67 -9.75 4.33
C LEU A 29 -8.11 -10.46 3.05
N GLY A 30 -8.42 -11.76 3.11
CA GLY A 30 -8.97 -12.52 1.99
C GLY A 30 -10.40 -12.14 1.59
N HIS A 31 -11.00 -11.09 2.15
CA HIS A 31 -12.27 -10.54 1.67
C HIS A 31 -12.06 -9.30 0.78
N LEU A 32 -10.82 -8.86 0.61
CA LEU A 32 -10.47 -7.68 -0.20
C LEU A 32 -10.64 -7.97 -1.69
N ASP A 33 -10.30 -9.16 -2.15
CA ASP A 33 -10.54 -9.64 -3.51
C ASP A 33 -12.03 -9.91 -3.75
N ASP A 34 -12.70 -10.61 -2.83
CA ASP A 34 -14.11 -10.97 -2.96
C ASP A 34 -15.06 -9.76 -2.99
N ARG A 35 -14.80 -8.73 -2.16
CA ARG A 35 -15.75 -7.63 -1.92
C ARG A 35 -15.32 -6.29 -2.49
N VAL A 36 -14.02 -6.06 -2.61
CA VAL A 36 -13.47 -4.77 -3.08
C VAL A 36 -12.83 -4.92 -4.46
N SER A 37 -12.82 -6.12 -5.04
CA SER A 37 -12.16 -6.39 -6.33
C SER A 37 -10.67 -6.03 -6.32
N ILE A 38 -10.02 -6.05 -5.15
CA ILE A 38 -8.56 -5.92 -5.07
C ILE A 38 -7.94 -7.18 -5.66
N HIS A 39 -6.92 -7.03 -6.50
CA HIS A 39 -6.33 -8.18 -7.18
C HIS A 39 -5.83 -9.25 -6.18
N PRO A 40 -6.16 -10.55 -6.37
CA PRO A 40 -5.80 -11.62 -5.43
C PRO A 40 -4.31 -11.65 -5.09
N GLU A 41 -3.44 -11.43 -6.07
CA GLU A 41 -1.99 -11.35 -5.84
C GLU A 41 -1.59 -10.22 -4.87
N LYS A 42 -2.27 -9.07 -4.90
CA LYS A 42 -2.02 -7.98 -3.93
C LYS A 42 -2.49 -8.40 -2.54
N VAL A 43 -3.64 -9.05 -2.44
CA VAL A 43 -4.17 -9.61 -1.18
C VAL A 43 -3.21 -10.64 -0.59
N ARG A 44 -2.71 -11.56 -1.43
CA ARG A 44 -1.71 -12.56 -1.05
C ARG A 44 -0.42 -11.90 -0.55
N ARG A 45 0.07 -10.86 -1.24
CA ARG A 45 1.26 -10.09 -0.82
C ARG A 45 1.02 -9.37 0.51
N LEU A 46 -0.16 -8.79 0.75
CA LEU A 46 -0.55 -8.23 2.05
C LEU A 46 -0.60 -9.28 3.18
N GLN A 47 -1.11 -10.47 2.90
CA GLN A 47 -1.10 -11.56 3.89
C GLN A 47 0.32 -12.07 4.17
N ARG A 48 1.16 -12.13 3.13
CA ARG A 48 2.57 -12.54 3.24
C ARG A 48 3.39 -11.49 3.98
N SER A 49 3.11 -10.21 3.79
CA SER A 49 3.84 -9.12 4.45
C SER A 49 3.69 -9.15 5.96
N LEU A 50 2.62 -9.73 6.51
CA LEU A 50 2.52 -10.00 7.94
C LEU A 50 3.60 -10.97 8.45
N LYS A 51 4.07 -11.89 7.59
CA LYS A 51 5.00 -12.98 7.98
C LYS A 51 6.44 -12.71 7.56
N VAL A 52 6.65 -11.91 6.53
CA VAL A 52 7.96 -11.70 5.91
C VAL A 52 8.41 -10.24 6.11
N PRO A 53 9.55 -10.00 6.77
CA PRO A 53 10.06 -8.64 6.95
C PRO A 53 10.44 -8.01 5.61
N LYS A 54 10.52 -6.67 5.58
CA LYS A 54 10.86 -5.88 4.39
C LYS A 54 9.89 -6.02 3.21
N SER A 55 8.69 -6.53 3.44
CA SER A 55 7.62 -6.56 2.46
C SER A 55 6.60 -5.48 2.82
N PHE A 56 6.48 -4.45 1.98
CA PHE A 56 5.63 -3.28 2.27
C PHE A 56 4.53 -3.04 1.23
N PRO A 57 3.76 -4.06 0.80
CA PRO A 57 2.56 -3.81 0.01
C PRO A 57 1.61 -2.96 0.84
N VAL A 58 1.10 -1.92 0.19
CA VAL A 58 0.04 -1.04 0.69
C VAL A 58 -1.01 -0.88 -0.39
N LEU A 59 -2.21 -0.47 0.00
CA LEU A 59 -3.24 -0.13 -0.99
C LEU A 59 -2.94 1.24 -1.60
N ASN A 60 -3.18 1.38 -2.90
CA ASN A 60 -3.17 2.70 -3.54
C ASN A 60 -4.38 3.53 -3.07
N SER A 61 -4.41 4.82 -3.41
CA SER A 61 -5.46 5.73 -2.93
C SER A 61 -6.88 5.29 -3.30
N ASP A 62 -7.06 4.75 -4.51
CA ASP A 62 -8.36 4.32 -5.01
C ASP A 62 -8.83 3.05 -4.31
N GLU A 63 -7.94 2.06 -4.16
CA GLU A 63 -8.20 0.84 -3.40
C GLU A 63 -8.54 1.15 -1.94
N LEU A 64 -7.80 2.09 -1.33
CA LEU A 64 -8.05 2.52 0.05
C LEU A 64 -9.43 3.17 0.18
N ALA A 65 -9.82 4.04 -0.76
CA ALA A 65 -11.15 4.65 -0.79
C ALA A 65 -12.26 3.62 -0.98
N GLN A 66 -12.03 2.60 -1.81
CA GLN A 66 -12.98 1.50 -2.01
C GLN A 66 -13.12 0.66 -0.73
N VAL A 67 -12.02 0.30 -0.06
CA VAL A 67 -12.05 -0.41 1.24
C VAL A 67 -12.83 0.38 2.28
N ILE A 68 -12.58 1.69 2.40
CA ILE A 68 -13.30 2.58 3.33
C ILE A 68 -14.81 2.55 3.05
N THR A 69 -15.18 2.59 1.78
CA THR A 69 -16.58 2.66 1.35
C THR A 69 -17.30 1.32 1.53
N VAL A 70 -16.72 0.23 1.03
CA VAL A 70 -17.34 -1.12 1.02
C VAL A 70 -17.50 -1.69 2.42
N PHE A 71 -16.53 -1.46 3.32
CA PHE A 71 -16.61 -1.95 4.69
C PHE A 71 -17.20 -0.94 5.68
N HIS A 72 -17.68 0.21 5.18
CA HIS A 72 -18.25 1.28 5.99
C HIS A 72 -17.35 1.63 7.18
N LEU A 73 -16.07 1.91 6.90
CA LEU A 73 -15.11 2.23 7.94
C LEU A 73 -15.50 3.55 8.60
N SER A 74 -15.51 3.55 9.93
CA SER A 74 -15.72 4.75 10.73
C SER A 74 -14.61 5.77 10.48
N ARG A 75 -14.89 7.03 10.84
CA ARG A 75 -13.91 8.12 10.78
C ARG A 75 -12.57 7.75 11.43
N ARG A 76 -12.65 7.19 12.64
CA ARG A 76 -11.49 6.74 13.41
C ARG A 76 -10.72 5.62 12.68
N GLU A 77 -11.42 4.65 12.11
CA GLU A 77 -10.78 3.55 11.37
C GLU A 77 -10.12 4.04 10.08
N LYS A 78 -10.76 4.96 9.35
CA LYS A 78 -10.17 5.64 8.19
C LYS A 78 -8.88 6.37 8.55
N MET A 79 -8.89 7.14 9.65
CA MET A 79 -7.69 7.83 10.14
C MET A 79 -6.59 6.84 10.52
N ARG A 80 -6.93 5.82 11.32
CA ARG A 80 -6.01 4.77 11.75
C ARG A 80 -5.37 4.05 10.57
N LEU A 81 -6.15 3.76 9.52
CA LEU A 81 -5.65 3.13 8.31
C LEU A 81 -4.72 4.05 7.50
N ARG A 82 -5.03 5.34 7.39
CA ARG A 82 -4.14 6.35 6.76
C ARG A 82 -2.84 6.52 7.57
N ALA A 83 -2.94 6.59 8.88
CA ALA A 83 -1.78 6.65 9.76
C ALA A 83 -0.90 5.41 9.61
N ALA A 84 -1.51 4.23 9.47
CA ALA A 84 -0.78 2.99 9.26
C ALA A 84 -0.01 2.97 7.94
N VAL A 85 -0.54 3.55 6.85
CA VAL A 85 0.23 3.72 5.59
C VAL A 85 1.50 4.55 5.85
N LEU A 86 1.39 5.68 6.54
CA LEU A 86 2.52 6.55 6.84
C LEU A 86 3.53 5.90 7.81
N ALA A 87 3.03 5.19 8.81
CA ALA A 87 3.87 4.49 9.75
C ALA A 87 4.62 3.32 9.08
N THR A 88 4.01 2.62 8.11
CA THR A 88 4.71 1.64 7.26
C THR A 88 5.84 2.30 6.45
N SER A 89 5.69 3.55 6.01
CA SER A 89 6.78 4.28 5.35
C SER A 89 7.98 4.52 6.28
N VAL A 90 7.71 4.82 7.55
CA VAL A 90 8.74 4.94 8.58
C VAL A 90 9.41 3.59 8.83
N GLU A 91 8.61 2.53 8.99
CA GLU A 91 9.08 1.14 9.11
C GLU A 91 10.03 0.79 7.96
N ALA A 92 9.62 1.00 6.71
CA ALA A 92 10.40 0.72 5.52
C ALA A 92 11.72 1.50 5.49
N THR A 93 11.67 2.80 5.79
CA THR A 93 12.87 3.66 5.78
C THR A 93 13.87 3.26 6.86
N LEU A 94 13.39 2.82 8.03
CA LEU A 94 14.23 2.43 9.16
C LEU A 94 14.79 1.01 8.99
N MET A 95 14.06 0.07 8.39
CA MET A 95 14.52 -1.31 8.21
C MET A 95 15.78 -1.46 7.33
N ASP A 96 16.14 -0.44 6.57
CA ASP A 96 17.39 -0.40 5.81
C ASP A 96 18.56 0.19 6.59
N ARG A 97 18.31 0.78 7.76
CA ARG A 97 19.29 1.53 8.55
C ARG A 97 19.55 0.93 9.92
N ILE A 98 18.56 0.28 10.51
CA ILE A 98 18.62 -0.29 11.86
C ILE A 98 18.06 -1.72 11.87
N ASN A 99 18.11 -2.36 13.04
CA ASN A 99 17.53 -3.69 13.24
C ASN A 99 16.02 -3.69 12.92
N GLN A 100 15.53 -4.77 12.30
CA GLN A 100 14.15 -4.87 11.80
C GLN A 100 13.12 -4.77 12.92
N ASP A 101 13.37 -5.39 14.09
CA ASP A 101 12.47 -5.32 15.25
C ASP A 101 12.41 -3.91 15.83
N ASP A 102 13.56 -3.22 15.87
CA ASP A 102 13.64 -1.83 16.35
C ASP A 102 12.98 -0.86 15.37
N ALA A 103 13.09 -1.09 14.06
CA ALA A 103 12.39 -0.33 13.03
C ALA A 103 10.87 -0.47 13.15
N LEU A 104 10.36 -1.69 13.32
CA LEU A 104 8.94 -1.95 13.55
C LEU A 104 8.48 -1.28 14.86
N ARG A 105 9.23 -1.44 15.96
CA ARG A 105 8.89 -0.81 17.24
C ARG A 105 8.83 0.72 17.14
N ALA A 106 9.78 1.33 16.41
CA ALA A 106 9.77 2.77 16.19
C ALA A 106 8.54 3.22 15.36
N ALA A 107 8.18 2.47 14.32
CA ALA A 107 6.99 2.71 13.52
C ALA A 107 5.69 2.57 14.34
N GLU A 108 5.63 1.60 15.25
CA GLU A 108 4.50 1.44 16.18
C GLU A 108 4.39 2.62 17.16
N GLN A 109 5.53 3.11 17.67
CA GLN A 109 5.56 4.24 18.61
C GLN A 109 5.14 5.56 17.97
N ILE A 110 5.44 5.75 16.67
CA ILE A 110 5.07 6.99 15.96
C ILE A 110 3.61 6.96 15.47
N LEU A 111 3.00 5.79 15.30
CA LEU A 111 1.63 5.66 14.78
C LEU A 111 0.61 6.55 15.52
N PRO A 112 0.52 6.58 16.87
CA PRO A 112 -0.42 7.45 17.57
C PRO A 112 -0.18 8.94 17.33
N ILE A 113 1.08 9.35 17.13
CA ILE A 113 1.45 10.74 16.83
C ILE A 113 0.94 11.12 15.44
N ILE A 114 1.07 10.21 14.47
CA ILE A 114 0.54 10.39 13.12
C ILE A 114 -0.99 10.45 13.14
N GLU A 115 -1.66 9.56 13.90
CA GLU A 115 -3.12 9.60 14.06
C GLU A 115 -3.60 10.97 14.58
N GLN A 116 -2.94 11.49 15.62
CA GLN A 116 -3.27 12.79 16.19
C GLN A 116 -3.02 13.94 15.20
N ALA A 117 -1.93 13.89 14.42
CA ALA A 117 -1.65 14.89 13.40
C ALA A 117 -2.69 14.88 12.27
N LEU A 118 -3.17 13.70 11.85
CA LEU A 118 -4.19 13.57 10.83
C LEU A 118 -5.56 14.07 11.30
N GLU A 119 -5.88 13.95 12.59
CA GLU A 119 -7.14 14.45 13.18
C GLU A 119 -7.27 15.98 13.05
N VAL A 120 -6.15 16.70 13.08
CA VAL A 120 -6.09 18.17 13.00
C VAL A 120 -6.33 18.71 11.59
N HIS A 121 -6.16 17.88 10.54
CA HIS A 121 -6.13 18.31 9.14
C HIS A 121 -7.26 17.72 8.26
N GLU A 122 -8.37 17.30 8.88
CA GLU A 122 -9.34 16.42 8.22
C GLU A 122 -10.29 17.09 7.20
N ASP A 123 -10.41 18.41 7.21
CA ASP A 123 -11.40 19.13 6.36
C ASP A 123 -11.02 19.18 4.85
N ASP A 124 -9.81 18.78 4.45
CA ASP A 124 -9.28 19.06 3.09
C ASP A 124 -9.22 17.87 2.10
N LEU A 125 -9.72 16.66 2.43
CA LEU A 125 -9.44 15.44 1.64
C LEU A 125 -10.69 14.62 1.23
N ILE A 126 -11.32 15.00 0.11
CA ILE A 126 -12.40 14.24 -0.59
C ILE A 126 -12.04 13.95 -2.06
N GLY A 127 -12.12 12.68 -2.48
CA GLY A 127 -12.61 12.32 -3.84
C GLY A 127 -11.84 11.28 -4.66
N MET A 128 -12.61 10.48 -5.43
CA MET A 128 -12.27 9.47 -6.47
C MET A 128 -12.06 8.02 -5.97
N GLY A 129 -12.60 6.94 -6.54
CA GLY A 129 -13.51 6.70 -7.69
C GLY A 129 -13.18 5.32 -8.32
N ALA A 130 -14.13 4.37 -8.38
CA ALA A 130 -13.92 2.91 -8.55
C ALA A 130 -14.07 2.34 -9.98
N ILE A 131 -13.38 1.21 -10.32
CA ILE A 131 -13.71 0.31 -11.47
C ILE A 131 -13.36 -1.19 -11.22
N LYS A 132 -14.36 -2.06 -11.47
CA LYS A 132 -14.46 -3.54 -11.81
C LYS A 132 -13.16 -4.33 -12.07
N GLY A 133 -13.01 -5.62 -11.72
CA GLY A 133 -13.93 -6.76 -11.52
C GLY A 133 -13.42 -7.96 -12.36
N GLY A 134 -12.96 -9.04 -11.72
CA GLY A 134 -12.03 -10.04 -12.30
C GLY A 134 -12.61 -11.33 -12.91
N GLU A 135 -11.76 -12.00 -13.70
CA GLU A 135 -11.82 -13.40 -14.17
C GLU A 135 -10.73 -14.23 -13.44
N PRO A 136 -10.85 -15.57 -13.33
CA PRO A 136 -9.92 -16.38 -12.54
C PRO A 136 -8.56 -16.56 -13.25
N LEU A 137 -7.48 -16.43 -12.50
CA LEU A 137 -6.09 -16.41 -12.99
C LEU A 137 -5.26 -17.59 -12.46
N LEU A 138 -4.19 -17.86 -13.24
CA LEU A 138 -3.12 -18.84 -13.11
C LEU A 138 -2.54 -18.97 -11.69
N GLU A 139 -1.88 -20.12 -11.41
CA GLU A 139 -1.23 -20.43 -10.14
C GLU A 139 -0.32 -19.29 -9.64
N GLU A 140 -0.79 -18.58 -8.61
CA GLU A 140 -0.27 -17.33 -8.02
C GLU A 140 1.23 -17.35 -7.67
N SER A 141 1.79 -18.54 -7.44
CA SER A 141 3.22 -18.72 -7.13
C SER A 141 4.15 -18.36 -8.29
N GLU A 142 3.69 -18.49 -9.54
CA GLU A 142 4.52 -18.23 -10.71
C GLU A 142 4.60 -16.72 -11.04
N ILE A 143 3.54 -15.98 -10.75
CA ILE A 143 3.46 -14.52 -10.91
C ILE A 143 4.49 -13.84 -10.00
N ASP A 144 4.55 -14.22 -8.72
CA ASP A 144 5.50 -13.65 -7.76
C ASP A 144 6.96 -13.95 -8.17
N ARG A 145 7.22 -15.16 -8.68
CA ARG A 145 8.57 -15.53 -9.15
C ARG A 145 9.00 -14.70 -10.35
N LYS A 146 8.11 -14.48 -11.33
CA LYS A 146 8.48 -13.85 -12.60
C LYS A 146 8.33 -12.32 -12.58
N LEU A 147 7.38 -11.79 -11.82
CA LEU A 147 7.08 -10.36 -11.73
C LEU A 147 7.48 -9.74 -10.40
N GLY A 148 7.97 -10.51 -9.42
CA GLY A 148 8.20 -10.05 -8.04
C GLY A 148 9.05 -8.79 -7.90
N SER A 149 10.05 -8.59 -8.77
CA SER A 149 10.85 -7.35 -8.78
C SER A 149 10.02 -6.13 -9.19
N ALA A 150 9.26 -6.24 -10.29
CA ALA A 150 8.38 -5.17 -10.76
C ALA A 150 7.30 -4.86 -9.71
N LEU A 151 6.71 -5.92 -9.14
CA LEU A 151 5.72 -5.83 -8.08
C LEU A 151 6.25 -5.17 -6.81
N SER A 152 7.49 -5.45 -6.41
CA SER A 152 8.13 -4.79 -5.26
C SER A 152 8.41 -3.31 -5.56
N THR A 153 8.77 -3.01 -6.81
CA THR A 153 8.98 -1.62 -7.27
C THR A 153 7.67 -0.82 -7.26
N ILE A 154 6.54 -1.44 -7.65
CA ILE A 154 5.19 -0.84 -7.55
C ILE A 154 4.83 -0.51 -6.10
N ASP A 155 5.08 -1.42 -5.16
CA ASP A 155 4.80 -1.17 -3.74
C ASP A 155 5.58 0.05 -3.23
N GLN A 156 6.87 0.13 -3.55
CA GLN A 156 7.72 1.27 -3.19
C GLN A 156 7.24 2.58 -3.83
N ALA A 157 6.83 2.54 -5.10
CA ALA A 157 6.29 3.69 -5.81
C ALA A 157 5.00 4.21 -5.15
N THR A 158 4.11 3.30 -4.79
CA THR A 158 2.84 3.61 -4.12
C THR A 158 3.08 4.24 -2.75
N LEU A 159 4.03 3.70 -1.99
CA LEU A 159 4.43 4.24 -0.68
C LEU A 159 5.03 5.65 -0.80
N ALA A 160 5.90 5.87 -1.78
CA ALA A 160 6.48 7.18 -2.07
C ALA A 160 5.40 8.21 -2.47
N LEU A 161 4.38 7.80 -3.23
CA LEU A 161 3.28 8.68 -3.60
C LEU A 161 2.45 9.09 -2.38
N HIS A 162 2.17 8.16 -1.47
CA HIS A 162 1.51 8.46 -0.19
C HIS A 162 2.34 9.44 0.65
N LEU A 163 3.66 9.28 0.70
CA LEU A 163 4.54 10.22 1.39
C LEU A 163 4.48 11.62 0.75
N SER A 164 4.48 11.74 -0.57
CA SER A 164 4.34 13.04 -1.25
C SER A 164 3.06 13.77 -0.86
N ASN A 165 1.96 13.04 -0.68
CA ASN A 165 0.68 13.64 -0.29
C ASN A 165 0.69 14.20 1.14
N ASN A 166 1.53 13.66 2.02
CA ASN A 166 1.50 13.95 3.46
C ASN A 166 2.77 14.65 3.97
N ALA A 167 3.80 14.84 3.16
CA ALA A 167 5.03 15.51 3.56
C ALA A 167 4.78 16.98 3.95
N ALA A 168 5.53 17.49 4.92
CA ALA A 168 5.35 18.84 5.46
C ALA A 168 5.96 19.92 4.55
N SER A 169 7.10 19.64 3.91
CA SER A 169 7.82 20.61 3.08
C SER A 169 7.56 20.41 1.59
N GLN A 170 7.48 21.51 0.82
CA GLN A 170 7.30 21.46 -0.64
C GLN A 170 8.40 20.66 -1.33
N MET A 171 9.64 20.83 -0.88
CA MET A 171 10.81 20.14 -1.42
C MET A 171 10.66 18.61 -1.28
N GLU A 172 10.31 18.15 -0.08
CA GLU A 172 10.08 16.71 0.16
C GLU A 172 8.87 16.19 -0.63
N ARG A 173 7.79 16.96 -0.74
CA ARG A 173 6.62 16.59 -1.57
C ARG A 173 7.04 16.33 -3.03
N VAL A 174 7.87 17.21 -3.59
CA VAL A 174 8.39 17.10 -4.95
C VAL A 174 9.32 15.89 -5.08
N GLU A 175 10.28 15.74 -4.17
CA GLU A 175 11.23 14.61 -4.17
C GLU A 175 10.50 13.26 -4.12
N ARG A 176 9.51 13.12 -3.23
CA ARG A 176 8.72 11.89 -3.09
C ARG A 176 7.84 11.62 -4.31
N ALA A 177 7.29 12.65 -4.95
CA ALA A 177 6.52 12.48 -6.17
C ALA A 177 7.41 12.07 -7.36
N GLN A 178 8.62 12.63 -7.48
CA GLN A 178 9.62 12.20 -8.45
C GLN A 178 10.02 10.74 -8.20
N GLN A 179 10.32 10.38 -6.95
CA GLN A 179 10.65 9.00 -6.58
C GLN A 179 9.52 8.03 -6.94
N ALA A 180 8.25 8.40 -6.69
CA ALA A 180 7.10 7.61 -7.10
C ALA A 180 7.03 7.42 -8.62
N ARG A 181 7.16 8.51 -9.39
CA ARG A 181 7.15 8.47 -10.87
C ARG A 181 8.26 7.57 -11.43
N ASP A 182 9.47 7.74 -10.91
CA ASP A 182 10.65 7.02 -11.39
C ASP A 182 10.55 5.52 -11.05
N ASN A 183 10.05 5.17 -9.86
CA ASN A 183 9.77 3.78 -9.48
C ASN A 183 8.66 3.16 -10.32
N PHE A 184 7.53 3.84 -10.55
CA PHE A 184 6.48 3.31 -11.43
C PHE A 184 6.98 3.13 -12.87
N THR A 185 7.82 4.04 -13.37
CA THR A 185 8.46 3.91 -14.69
C THR A 185 9.39 2.70 -14.76
N SER A 186 10.22 2.50 -13.73
CA SER A 186 11.09 1.33 -13.60
C SER A 186 10.28 0.03 -13.56
N ALA A 187 9.19 -0.02 -12.79
CA ALA A 187 8.31 -1.17 -12.74
C ALA A 187 7.66 -1.46 -14.10
N LEU A 188 7.21 -0.42 -14.80
CA LEU A 188 6.62 -0.55 -16.14
C LEU A 188 7.62 -1.12 -17.15
N ASN A 189 8.88 -0.67 -17.09
CA ASN A 189 9.96 -1.22 -17.92
C ASN A 189 10.19 -2.70 -17.62
N GLN A 190 10.27 -3.10 -16.35
CA GLN A 190 10.41 -4.51 -15.95
C GLN A 190 9.22 -5.36 -16.42
N LEU A 191 7.99 -4.85 -16.33
CA LEU A 191 6.80 -5.52 -16.88
C LEU A 191 6.87 -5.64 -18.41
N ASN A 192 7.40 -4.63 -19.09
CA ASN A 192 7.61 -4.64 -20.54
C ASN A 192 8.74 -5.58 -20.98
N GLU A 193 9.63 -5.99 -20.09
CA GLU A 193 10.67 -7.00 -20.35
C GLU A 193 10.20 -8.43 -20.06
N ALA A 194 9.03 -8.60 -19.42
CA ALA A 194 8.48 -9.92 -19.11
C ALA A 194 8.21 -10.77 -20.37
N ASP A 195 8.24 -12.09 -20.18
CA ASP A 195 7.96 -13.08 -21.23
C ASP A 195 6.62 -12.84 -21.92
N LEU A 196 6.53 -13.14 -23.22
CA LEU A 196 5.31 -12.93 -24.02
C LEU A 196 4.09 -13.66 -23.45
N ASP A 197 4.30 -14.84 -22.87
CA ASP A 197 3.24 -15.63 -22.25
C ASP A 197 2.64 -14.91 -21.04
N LEU A 198 3.47 -14.21 -20.26
CA LEU A 198 3.00 -13.41 -19.13
C LEU A 198 2.23 -12.18 -19.58
N LYS A 199 2.71 -11.50 -20.64
CA LYS A 199 2.06 -10.29 -21.18
C LYS A 199 0.64 -10.53 -21.68
N GLN A 200 0.33 -11.75 -22.08
CA GLN A 200 -1.03 -12.14 -22.48
C GLN A 200 -1.95 -12.37 -21.26
N GLY A 201 -1.38 -12.61 -20.09
CA GLY A 201 -2.10 -12.85 -18.85
C GLY A 201 -2.84 -11.61 -18.33
N ALA A 202 -4.00 -11.85 -17.69
CA ALA A 202 -4.75 -10.77 -17.04
C ALA A 202 -3.97 -10.15 -15.86
N ALA A 203 -3.17 -10.94 -15.14
CA ALA A 203 -2.32 -10.43 -14.05
C ALA A 203 -1.34 -9.35 -14.54
N TRP A 204 -0.64 -9.62 -15.66
CA TRP A 204 0.26 -8.63 -16.24
C TRP A 204 -0.47 -7.35 -16.62
N ARG A 205 -1.65 -7.46 -17.25
CA ARG A 205 -2.47 -6.29 -17.63
C ARG A 205 -2.82 -5.42 -16.42
N VAL A 206 -3.26 -6.05 -15.33
CA VAL A 206 -3.60 -5.34 -14.09
C VAL A 206 -2.39 -4.58 -13.53
N TRP A 207 -1.24 -5.23 -13.42
CA TRP A 207 -0.03 -4.59 -12.88
C TRP A 207 0.57 -3.54 -13.81
N HIS A 208 0.45 -3.76 -15.13
CA HIS A 208 0.85 -2.79 -16.14
C HIS A 208 -0.04 -1.54 -16.09
N ASP A 209 -1.36 -1.71 -15.99
CA ASP A 209 -2.31 -0.61 -15.82
C ASP A 209 -2.09 0.12 -14.50
N GLU A 210 -1.84 -0.60 -13.40
CA GLU A 210 -1.52 0.02 -12.11
C GLU A 210 -0.23 0.85 -12.19
N ALA A 211 0.85 0.32 -12.77
CA ALA A 211 2.08 1.09 -12.95
C ALA A 211 1.86 2.34 -13.82
N ARG A 212 1.11 2.21 -14.93
CA ARG A 212 0.80 3.34 -15.81
C ARG A 212 -0.05 4.39 -15.12
N ASN A 213 -1.08 3.99 -14.38
CA ASN A 213 -1.93 4.90 -13.61
C ASN A 213 -1.12 5.58 -12.49
N GLY A 214 -0.20 4.85 -11.86
CA GLY A 214 0.74 5.39 -10.88
C GLY A 214 1.65 6.49 -11.44
N ILE A 215 2.16 6.34 -12.67
CA ILE A 215 2.92 7.42 -13.36
C ILE A 215 2.05 8.66 -13.55
N VAL A 216 0.82 8.48 -14.02
CA VAL A 216 -0.12 9.60 -14.22
C VAL A 216 -0.43 10.29 -12.90
N ALA A 217 -0.69 9.54 -11.83
CA ALA A 217 -0.96 10.09 -10.51
C ALA A 217 0.25 10.86 -9.94
N ALA A 218 1.46 10.33 -10.11
CA ALA A 218 2.69 11.01 -9.71
C ALA A 218 2.95 12.27 -10.53
N GLN A 219 2.67 12.25 -11.83
CA GLN A 219 2.80 13.44 -12.69
C GLN A 219 1.78 14.52 -12.32
N ASN A 220 0.50 14.16 -12.16
CA ASN A 220 -0.53 15.09 -11.68
C ASN A 220 -0.15 15.71 -10.33
N ARG A 221 0.51 14.94 -9.46
CA ARG A 221 1.03 15.44 -8.19
C ARG A 221 2.15 16.45 -8.38
N LEU A 222 3.10 16.20 -9.29
CA LEU A 222 4.17 17.15 -9.62
C LEU A 222 3.62 18.45 -10.22
N ASP A 223 2.68 18.33 -11.16
CA ASP A 223 2.02 19.49 -11.78
C ASP A 223 1.30 20.33 -10.71
N ALA A 224 0.59 19.68 -9.77
CA ALA A 224 -0.07 20.36 -8.65
C ALA A 224 0.91 21.03 -7.67
N LEU A 225 2.17 20.59 -7.64
CA LEU A 225 3.24 21.20 -6.86
C LEU A 225 4.02 22.27 -7.64
N GLY A 226 3.68 22.52 -8.91
CA GLY A 226 4.29 23.53 -9.77
C GLY A 226 5.61 23.10 -10.42
N VAL A 227 5.81 21.79 -10.62
CA VAL A 227 6.96 21.19 -11.33
C VAL A 227 6.50 20.57 -12.63
#